data_AF-A0A9W9JN61-F1
#
_entry.id   AF-A0A9W9JN61-F1
#
_cell.length_a   1.000
_cell.length_b   1.000
_cell.length_c   1.000
_cell.angle_alpha   90.00
_cell.angle_beta   90.00
_cell.angle_gamma   90.00
#
_symmetry.space_group_name_H-M   'P 1'
#
loop_
_entity.id
_entity.type
_entity.pdbx_description
1 polymer ?
#
loop_
_entity_poly.entity_id
_entity_poly.type
_entity_poly.pdbx_seq_one_letter_code
_entity_poly.pdbx_strand_id
1 'polypeptide(L)'
;MKTTNRHHKRNTSGDGRGRGENETHNEAHATDQQYHDYDSEGREKDEGKGPQDKYSPQELSLLHLLQPESNYMKTLKENDGNIKSPGNLPKELEISIDEDDQFTPDNWIPRSSHLIRLTGKHPLNGEPQLQALYGAGLITTNSLHYVRNHGPVPHLPWETHQLDLEGGKLVLTMDDLASNYETINIAVAMACDGSRRKELNMIRRSKGFNWGAGAISCAFWKGPLLRDVLLAAGIQGPDPLHEKRPRWVHFEGADDLREAKYATSIPLAYVMDPENDVILAYEMNNVRLPPDHGYPVRLIVPGYVGGRCVKWLQRIWVSDKENDSHFHIWDNRVLPKIE
;
A
#
# COMPACT_ATOMS: atom_id res chain seq x y z
N MET A 1 44.35 -5.38 -54.85
CA MET A 1 45.55 -4.54 -55.10
C MET A 1 45.53 -3.38 -54.11
N LYS A 2 46.62 -3.14 -53.38
CA LYS A 2 47.55 -1.99 -53.56
C LYS A 2 46.84 -0.61 -53.57
N THR A 3 46.83 0.15 -52.45
CA THR A 3 47.91 1.00 -51.85
C THR A 3 48.08 2.35 -52.56
N THR A 4 48.29 3.53 -51.93
CA THR A 4 48.56 3.88 -50.50
C THR A 4 48.68 5.42 -50.27
N ASN A 5 48.43 5.86 -49.02
CA ASN A 5 49.15 6.96 -48.31
C ASN A 5 49.01 8.39 -48.90
N ARG A 6 49.45 9.50 -48.27
CA ARG A 6 50.53 9.79 -47.28
C ARG A 6 50.11 10.86 -46.24
N HIS A 7 50.26 10.62 -44.92
CA HIS A 7 51.38 11.03 -44.03
C HIS A 7 51.12 12.37 -43.29
N HIS A 8 51.70 12.75 -42.14
CA HIS A 8 52.72 12.24 -41.18
C HIS A 8 52.51 13.02 -39.84
N LYS A 9 53.07 12.75 -38.63
CA LYS A 9 53.87 11.70 -37.93
C LYS A 9 53.68 11.94 -36.40
N ARG A 10 53.74 10.94 -35.49
CA ARG A 10 54.88 10.48 -34.62
C ARG A 10 55.62 11.59 -33.83
N ASN A 11 56.25 11.37 -32.66
CA ASN A 11 56.73 10.20 -31.88
C ASN A 11 56.91 10.67 -30.39
N THR A 12 57.17 9.98 -29.27
CA THR A 12 57.34 8.57 -28.75
C THR A 12 57.19 8.69 -27.19
N SER A 13 57.20 7.71 -26.26
CA SER A 13 57.53 6.25 -26.15
C SER A 13 56.54 5.60 -25.14
N GLY A 14 56.72 4.44 -24.50
CA GLY A 14 57.77 3.38 -24.49
C GLY A 14 57.26 2.12 -23.76
N ASP A 15 58.05 1.04 -23.69
CA ASP A 15 57.62 -0.32 -23.29
C ASP A 15 58.06 -0.72 -21.85
N GLY A 16 57.38 -1.71 -21.24
CA GLY A 16 57.75 -2.27 -19.93
C GLY A 16 56.64 -3.14 -19.28
N ARG A 17 56.93 -4.42 -19.03
CA ARG A 17 56.05 -5.34 -18.26
C ARG A 17 56.57 -5.55 -16.83
N GLY A 18 55.66 -5.63 -15.85
CA GLY A 18 55.93 -6.01 -14.47
C GLY A 18 54.79 -6.86 -13.85
N ARG A 19 55.07 -7.53 -12.73
CA ARG A 19 54.13 -8.36 -11.92
C ARG A 19 54.28 -8.02 -10.43
N GLY A 20 53.27 -8.34 -9.63
CA GLY A 20 53.15 -8.04 -8.19
C GLY A 20 52.02 -7.00 -7.99
N GLU A 21 50.88 -7.28 -7.34
CA GLU A 21 50.55 -7.86 -6.02
C GLU A 21 50.35 -6.80 -4.92
N ASN A 22 49.13 -6.81 -4.36
CA ASN A 22 48.64 -6.34 -3.06
C ASN A 22 49.21 -5.06 -2.40
N GLU A 23 48.32 -4.07 -2.18
CA GLU A 23 48.20 -3.26 -0.94
C GLU A 23 46.80 -2.59 -0.94
N THR A 24 45.85 -3.03 -0.12
CA THR A 24 45.50 -2.64 1.29
C THR A 24 44.46 -1.52 1.41
N HIS A 25 43.61 -1.61 2.44
CA HIS A 25 42.56 -0.64 2.74
C HIS A 25 43.13 0.57 3.52
N ASN A 26 42.56 1.75 3.31
CA ASN A 26 42.73 2.89 4.21
C ASN A 26 41.40 3.18 4.93
N GLU A 27 41.43 3.18 6.26
CA GLU A 27 40.34 3.65 7.11
C GLU A 27 40.38 5.18 7.22
N ALA A 28 39.22 5.82 7.36
CA ALA A 28 39.13 7.25 7.55
C ALA A 28 38.93 7.57 9.05
N HIS A 29 39.95 8.15 9.68
CA HIS A 29 39.84 8.61 11.07
C HIS A 29 38.82 9.74 11.21
N ALA A 30 37.85 9.58 12.13
CA ALA A 30 37.03 10.68 12.61
C ALA A 30 37.83 11.53 13.61
N THR A 31 37.76 12.85 13.49
CA THR A 31 38.44 13.79 14.40
C THR A 31 37.59 14.09 15.63
N ASP A 32 38.19 13.98 16.82
CA ASP A 32 37.57 14.38 18.08
C ASP A 32 37.22 15.89 18.07
N GLN A 33 36.00 16.23 18.51
CA GLN A 33 35.59 17.61 18.80
C GLN A 33 35.00 17.68 20.20
N GLN A 34 35.78 18.22 21.14
CA GLN A 34 35.34 18.44 22.51
C GLN A 34 34.32 19.58 22.57
N TYR A 35 33.12 19.30 23.08
CA TYR A 35 32.14 20.32 23.44
C TYR A 35 32.34 20.73 24.90
N HIS A 36 32.62 22.01 25.14
CA HIS A 36 32.52 22.61 26.47
C HIS A 36 31.11 23.16 26.67
N ASP A 37 30.44 22.70 27.73
CA ASP A 37 29.09 23.07 28.10
C ASP A 37 29.09 23.93 29.36
N TYR A 38 28.66 25.19 29.24
CA TYR A 38 28.48 26.12 30.36
C TYR A 38 26.99 26.20 30.72
N ASP A 39 26.66 25.90 31.96
CA ASP A 39 25.34 26.18 32.54
C ASP A 39 25.50 27.11 33.76
N SER A 40 24.51 27.98 33.99
CA SER A 40 24.63 29.16 34.86
C SER A 40 23.73 29.14 36.10
N GLU A 41 23.34 27.96 36.58
CA GLU A 41 22.74 27.77 37.91
C GLU A 41 23.47 26.68 38.70
N GLY A 42 24.01 27.05 39.87
CA GLY A 42 24.86 26.17 40.68
C GLY A 42 24.10 25.04 41.36
N ARG A 43 23.95 23.91 40.67
CA ARG A 43 23.53 22.61 41.21
C ARG A 43 24.52 21.56 40.74
N GLU A 44 24.84 20.59 41.59
CA GLU A 44 25.82 19.56 41.27
C GLU A 44 25.32 18.68 40.11
N LYS A 45 26.10 18.59 39.02
CA LYS A 45 25.83 17.63 37.94
C LYS A 45 26.20 16.23 38.45
N ASP A 46 25.23 15.33 38.48
CA ASP A 46 25.47 13.90 38.70
C ASP A 46 26.40 13.38 37.58
N GLU A 47 27.56 12.83 37.95
CA GLU A 47 28.58 12.34 36.99
C GLU A 47 28.18 10.98 36.39
N GLY A 48 26.96 10.92 35.85
CA GLY A 48 26.43 9.81 35.08
C GLY A 48 27.25 9.61 33.82
N LYS A 49 27.98 8.49 33.77
CA LYS A 49 28.78 8.03 32.64
C LYS A 49 28.11 8.28 31.29
N GLY A 50 28.85 8.85 30.34
CA GLY A 50 28.34 9.21 29.03
C GLY A 50 27.94 7.99 28.20
N PRO A 51 27.18 8.16 27.09
CA PRO A 51 26.81 7.05 26.21
C PRO A 51 28.02 6.23 25.72
N GLN A 52 29.16 6.90 25.53
CA GLN A 52 30.47 6.33 25.18
C GLN A 52 30.91 5.18 26.12
N ASP A 53 30.61 5.28 27.42
CA ASP A 53 31.01 4.28 28.44
C ASP A 53 30.03 3.11 28.56
N LYS A 54 28.86 3.20 27.91
CA LYS A 54 27.72 2.31 28.12
C LYS A 54 27.44 1.38 26.94
N TYR A 55 27.86 1.76 25.74
CA TYR A 55 27.51 1.08 24.50
C TYR A 55 28.76 0.79 23.65
N SER A 56 28.74 -0.32 22.90
CA SER A 56 29.79 -0.63 21.93
C SER A 56 29.83 0.38 20.77
N PRO A 57 30.95 0.48 20.02
CA PRO A 57 31.02 1.34 18.82
C PRO A 57 29.92 1.05 17.79
N GLN A 58 29.49 -0.22 17.68
CA GLN A 58 28.39 -0.64 16.81
C GLN A 58 27.04 -0.11 17.29
N GLU A 59 26.76 -0.18 18.59
CA GLU A 59 25.54 0.36 19.20
C GLU A 59 25.52 1.90 19.16
N LEU A 60 26.65 2.57 19.35
CA LEU A 60 26.80 4.02 19.17
C LEU A 60 26.56 4.45 17.72
N SER A 61 27.07 3.68 16.75
CA SER A 61 26.81 3.91 15.32
C SER A 61 25.32 3.74 14.99
N LEU A 62 24.67 2.69 15.51
CA LEU A 62 23.23 2.49 15.37
C LEU A 62 22.43 3.62 16.02
N LEU A 63 22.81 4.08 17.21
CA LEU A 63 22.17 5.19 17.90
C LEU A 63 22.26 6.49 17.09
N HIS A 64 23.41 6.79 16.50
CA HIS A 64 23.56 7.93 15.59
C HIS A 64 22.73 7.82 14.30
N LEU A 65 22.49 6.60 13.79
CA LEU A 65 21.60 6.38 12.64
C LEU A 65 20.11 6.53 13.00
N LEU A 66 19.71 6.16 14.22
CA LEU A 66 18.33 6.27 14.72
C LEU A 66 18.00 7.67 15.26
N GLN A 67 18.99 8.47 15.67
CA GLN A 67 18.75 9.80 16.26
C GLN A 67 17.98 10.77 15.33
N PRO A 68 18.27 10.86 14.01
CA PRO A 68 17.49 11.69 13.08
C PRO A 68 16.04 11.22 12.95
N GLU A 69 15.81 9.91 12.90
CA GLU A 69 14.46 9.32 12.81
C GLU A 69 13.67 9.57 14.11
N SER A 70 14.29 9.35 15.28
CA SER A 70 13.70 9.69 16.58
C SER A 70 13.39 11.18 16.71
N ASN A 71 14.22 12.06 16.14
CA ASN A 71 13.96 13.49 16.14
C ASN A 71 12.85 13.88 15.15
N TYR A 72 12.75 13.21 13.99
CA TYR A 72 11.66 13.40 13.04
C TYR A 72 10.31 12.90 13.59
N MET A 73 10.27 11.74 14.23
CA MET A 73 9.04 11.23 14.87
C MET A 73 8.48 12.20 15.92
N LYS A 74 9.35 12.92 16.66
CA LYS A 74 8.95 13.97 17.62
C LYS A 74 8.40 15.24 16.96
N THR A 75 8.54 15.43 15.64
CA THR A 75 7.93 16.54 14.89
C THR A 75 6.71 16.13 14.08
N LEU A 76 6.37 14.83 14.04
CA LEU A 76 5.09 14.36 13.54
C LEU A 76 3.97 14.91 14.43
N LYS A 77 2.82 15.18 13.79
CA LYS A 77 1.59 15.56 14.48
C LYS A 77 0.67 14.36 14.51
N GLU A 78 -0.07 14.24 15.59
CA GLU A 78 -1.24 13.37 15.67
C GLU A 78 -2.23 13.74 14.55
N ASN A 79 -2.81 12.72 13.92
CA ASN A 79 -3.79 12.86 12.86
C ASN A 79 -5.12 12.35 13.41
N ASP A 80 -6.07 13.25 13.63
CA ASP A 80 -7.40 12.94 14.17
C ASP A 80 -8.37 12.37 13.12
N GLY A 81 -7.88 12.09 11.91
CA GLY A 81 -8.69 11.63 10.80
C GLY A 81 -9.56 12.70 10.13
N ASN A 82 -9.67 13.91 10.70
CA ASN A 82 -10.51 14.99 10.16
C ASN A 82 -9.85 15.81 9.03
N ILE A 83 -8.76 15.30 8.45
CA ILE A 83 -8.06 15.93 7.34
C ILE A 83 -9.00 16.04 6.13
N LYS A 84 -9.19 17.25 5.62
CA LYS A 84 -9.86 17.46 4.32
C LYS A 84 -8.86 17.15 3.21
N SER A 85 -9.25 16.33 2.23
CA SER A 85 -8.38 16.03 1.09
C SER A 85 -8.07 17.34 0.34
N PRO A 86 -6.82 17.57 -0.12
CA PRO A 86 -6.36 18.89 -0.56
C PRO A 86 -7.26 19.54 -1.62
N GLY A 87 -7.56 20.84 -1.45
CA GLY A 87 -8.32 21.61 -2.46
C GLY A 87 -7.60 21.75 -3.81
N ASN A 88 -6.32 21.38 -3.86
CA ASN A 88 -5.45 21.32 -5.04
C ASN A 88 -5.07 19.88 -5.43
N LEU A 89 -5.93 18.89 -5.17
CA LEU A 89 -5.82 17.56 -5.79
C LEU A 89 -5.56 17.69 -7.30
N PRO A 90 -4.71 16.85 -7.92
CA PRO A 90 -4.43 16.95 -9.34
C PRO A 90 -5.74 16.78 -10.14
N LYS A 91 -5.89 17.57 -11.21
CA LYS A 91 -7.11 17.52 -12.02
C LYS A 91 -7.28 16.12 -12.62
N GLU A 92 -8.45 15.51 -12.40
CA GLU A 92 -8.81 14.24 -13.03
C GLU A 92 -8.61 14.28 -14.55
N LEU A 93 -8.10 13.18 -15.09
CA LEU A 93 -7.95 13.00 -16.52
C LEU A 93 -9.31 12.74 -17.18
N GLU A 94 -9.37 12.96 -18.50
CA GLU A 94 -10.54 12.61 -19.28
C GLU A 94 -10.76 11.09 -19.26
N ILE A 95 -11.99 10.68 -18.95
CA ILE A 95 -12.41 9.28 -18.88
C ILE A 95 -13.59 9.06 -19.84
N SER A 96 -13.60 7.90 -20.49
CA SER A 96 -14.64 7.52 -21.46
C SER A 96 -14.80 6.01 -21.48
N ILE A 97 -15.91 5.49 -22.02
CA ILE A 97 -16.09 4.05 -22.22
C ILE A 97 -15.14 3.61 -23.33
N ASP A 98 -14.16 2.78 -22.98
CA ASP A 98 -13.11 2.30 -23.88
C ASP A 98 -13.71 1.40 -24.99
N GLU A 99 -13.15 1.47 -26.20
CA GLU A 99 -13.47 0.55 -27.30
C GLU A 99 -13.18 -0.91 -26.91
N ASP A 100 -12.19 -1.14 -26.03
CA ASP A 100 -11.92 -2.46 -25.49
C ASP A 100 -13.03 -3.00 -24.58
N ASP A 101 -13.82 -2.12 -23.94
CA ASP A 101 -14.85 -2.50 -22.97
C ASP A 101 -16.25 -2.67 -23.57
N GLN A 102 -16.54 -2.11 -24.76
CA GLN A 102 -17.88 -2.11 -25.39
C GLN A 102 -18.59 -3.48 -25.42
N PHE A 103 -17.80 -4.56 -25.61
CA PHE A 103 -18.28 -5.94 -25.70
C PHE A 103 -18.00 -6.77 -24.43
N THR A 104 -17.86 -6.11 -23.29
CA THR A 104 -17.59 -6.72 -21.97
C THR A 104 -18.73 -6.42 -20.99
N PRO A 105 -18.82 -7.13 -19.85
CA PRO A 105 -19.74 -6.78 -18.76
C PRO A 105 -19.53 -5.38 -18.15
N ASP A 106 -18.35 -4.78 -18.36
CA ASP A 106 -17.96 -3.48 -17.82
C ASP A 106 -18.27 -2.32 -18.78
N ASN A 107 -19.03 -2.54 -19.87
CA ASN A 107 -19.25 -1.57 -20.95
C ASN A 107 -19.98 -0.27 -20.58
N TRP A 108 -20.31 -0.09 -19.30
CA TRP A 108 -20.93 1.09 -18.71
C TRP A 108 -19.93 1.96 -17.91
N ILE A 109 -18.69 1.50 -17.74
CA ILE A 109 -17.69 2.13 -16.87
C ILE A 109 -16.74 3.02 -17.69
N PRO A 110 -16.72 4.34 -17.47
CA PRO A 110 -15.73 5.21 -18.09
C PRO A 110 -14.37 5.05 -17.42
N ARG A 111 -13.33 4.81 -18.24
CA ARG A 111 -11.95 4.53 -17.82
C ARG A 111 -10.97 5.49 -18.49
N SER A 112 -9.76 5.59 -17.97
CA SER A 112 -8.69 6.41 -18.54
C SER A 112 -7.84 5.61 -19.52
N SER A 113 -7.62 6.16 -20.71
CA SER A 113 -6.68 5.64 -21.72
C SER A 113 -5.21 5.66 -21.28
N HIS A 114 -4.91 6.22 -20.09
CA HIS A 114 -3.57 6.26 -19.51
C HIS A 114 -3.24 5.02 -18.65
N LEU A 115 -4.21 4.13 -18.42
CA LEU A 115 -4.01 2.83 -17.78
C LEU A 115 -3.56 1.77 -18.81
N ILE A 116 -2.44 1.10 -18.54
CA ILE A 116 -1.92 0.01 -19.35
C ILE A 116 -2.71 -1.27 -19.01
N ARG A 117 -3.56 -1.78 -19.91
CA ARG A 117 -4.26 -3.07 -19.71
C ARG A 117 -3.27 -4.25 -19.69
N LEU A 118 -3.30 -5.06 -18.64
CA LEU A 118 -2.33 -6.15 -18.37
C LEU A 118 -2.88 -7.57 -18.59
N THR A 119 -4.20 -7.69 -18.84
CA THR A 119 -4.94 -8.95 -18.94
C THR A 119 -5.77 -9.08 -20.22
N GLY A 120 -5.52 -8.19 -21.20
CA GLY A 120 -6.37 -8.03 -22.38
C GLY A 120 -7.55 -7.11 -22.08
N LYS A 121 -8.68 -7.32 -22.78
CA LYS A 121 -9.90 -6.51 -22.64
C LYS A 121 -10.49 -6.60 -21.22
N HIS A 122 -10.75 -7.81 -20.73
CA HIS A 122 -11.52 -8.06 -19.51
C HIS A 122 -11.03 -9.34 -18.78
N PRO A 123 -11.06 -9.40 -17.43
CA PRO A 123 -11.41 -8.32 -16.49
C PRO A 123 -10.35 -7.23 -16.42
N LEU A 124 -10.72 -5.98 -16.15
CA LEU A 124 -9.73 -4.91 -16.09
C LEU A 124 -8.70 -5.16 -14.97
N ASN A 125 -7.45 -5.35 -15.39
CA ASN A 125 -6.30 -5.18 -14.54
C ASN A 125 -5.35 -4.24 -15.26
N GLY A 126 -5.08 -3.07 -14.68
CA GLY A 126 -4.31 -2.02 -15.33
C GLY A 126 -3.53 -1.15 -14.36
N GLU A 127 -2.33 -0.75 -14.78
CA GLU A 127 -1.45 0.18 -14.05
C GLU A 127 -1.24 1.48 -14.83
N PRO A 128 -1.14 2.65 -14.15
CA PRO A 128 -0.74 3.89 -14.81
C PRO A 128 0.68 3.80 -15.36
N GLN A 129 0.94 4.55 -16.43
CA GLN A 129 2.31 4.78 -16.89
C GLN A 129 3.13 5.45 -15.77
N LEU A 130 4.34 4.95 -15.48
CA LEU A 130 5.16 5.41 -14.35
C LEU A 130 5.44 6.93 -14.36
N GLN A 131 5.57 7.54 -15.53
CA GLN A 131 5.75 8.99 -15.67
C GLN A 131 4.49 9.78 -15.28
N ALA A 132 3.29 9.26 -15.58
CA ALA A 132 2.03 9.85 -15.16
C ALA A 132 1.76 9.63 -13.66
N LEU A 133 2.07 8.44 -13.14
CA LEU A 133 1.98 8.14 -11.71
C LEU A 133 2.87 9.06 -10.87
N TYR A 134 4.14 9.22 -11.26
CA TYR A 134 5.06 10.15 -10.60
C TYR A 134 4.63 11.62 -10.80
N GLY A 135 4.14 11.97 -11.98
CA GLY A 135 3.65 13.32 -12.32
C GLY A 135 2.40 13.75 -11.55
N ALA A 136 1.58 12.82 -11.04
CA ALA A 136 0.47 13.11 -10.14
C ALA A 136 0.94 13.55 -8.73
N GLY A 137 2.20 13.27 -8.36
CA GLY A 137 2.74 13.55 -7.03
C GLY A 137 2.24 12.57 -5.97
N LEU A 138 2.09 13.04 -4.72
CA LEU A 138 1.79 12.17 -3.58
C LEU A 138 0.39 11.55 -3.63
N ILE A 139 -0.58 12.20 -4.28
CA ILE A 139 -1.96 11.71 -4.40
C ILE A 139 -2.26 11.42 -5.87
N THR A 140 -2.49 10.15 -6.18
CA THR A 140 -2.91 9.68 -7.49
C THR A 140 -4.36 10.05 -7.75
N THR A 141 -4.67 10.54 -8.95
CA THR A 141 -6.06 10.79 -9.39
C THR A 141 -6.82 9.47 -9.50
N ASN A 142 -8.14 9.52 -9.34
CA ASN A 142 -9.02 8.35 -9.42
C ASN A 142 -8.94 7.69 -10.81
N SER A 143 -8.77 8.51 -11.86
CA SER A 143 -8.50 8.12 -13.25
C SER A 143 -7.13 7.49 -13.52
N LEU A 144 -6.13 7.66 -12.63
CA LEU A 144 -4.81 7.02 -12.75
C LEU A 144 -4.57 5.93 -11.70
N HIS A 145 -5.38 5.85 -10.64
CA HIS A 145 -5.21 4.83 -9.61
C HIS A 145 -5.32 3.43 -10.21
N TYR A 146 -4.33 2.57 -9.94
CA TYR A 146 -4.29 1.22 -10.52
C TYR A 146 -5.57 0.44 -10.22
N VAL A 147 -6.01 -0.38 -11.18
CA VAL A 147 -7.21 -1.21 -11.07
C VAL A 147 -6.81 -2.69 -11.10
N ARG A 148 -7.30 -3.47 -10.13
CA ARG A 148 -7.23 -4.94 -10.13
C ARG A 148 -8.64 -5.48 -9.94
N ASN A 149 -9.20 -6.10 -10.97
CA ASN A 149 -10.47 -6.83 -10.92
C ASN A 149 -10.21 -8.33 -11.19
N HIS A 150 -10.81 -9.21 -10.39
CA HIS A 150 -10.76 -10.66 -10.64
C HIS A 150 -11.79 -11.11 -11.68
N GLY A 151 -12.83 -10.32 -11.92
CA GLY A 151 -13.92 -10.57 -12.87
C GLY A 151 -14.72 -9.29 -13.18
N PRO A 152 -16.01 -9.41 -13.53
CA PRO A 152 -16.90 -8.29 -13.77
C PRO A 152 -17.03 -7.32 -12.59
N VAL A 153 -17.21 -6.04 -12.88
CA VAL A 153 -17.59 -5.04 -11.87
C VAL A 153 -19.10 -5.13 -11.62
N PRO A 154 -19.57 -5.39 -10.39
CA PRO A 154 -21.00 -5.42 -10.08
C PRO A 154 -21.60 -4.00 -10.17
N HIS A 155 -22.76 -3.88 -10.82
CA HIS A 155 -23.47 -2.62 -10.96
C HIS A 155 -24.43 -2.44 -9.76
N LEU A 156 -23.99 -1.69 -8.75
CA LEU A 156 -24.65 -1.56 -7.44
C LEU A 156 -25.13 -0.12 -7.20
N PRO A 157 -26.45 0.15 -7.15
CA PRO A 157 -26.98 1.45 -6.74
C PRO A 157 -26.81 1.71 -5.24
N TRP A 158 -26.49 2.95 -4.86
CA TRP A 158 -26.34 3.39 -3.46
C TRP A 158 -27.61 3.11 -2.63
N GLU A 159 -28.76 3.39 -3.23
CA GLU A 159 -30.10 3.36 -2.64
C GLU A 159 -30.60 1.94 -2.33
N THR A 160 -29.97 0.93 -2.94
CA THR A 160 -30.35 -0.49 -2.79
C THR A 160 -29.26 -1.36 -2.19
N HIS A 161 -28.02 -0.87 -2.08
CA HIS A 161 -26.91 -1.63 -1.51
C HIS A 161 -27.05 -1.72 0.00
N GLN A 162 -26.81 -2.91 0.53
CA GLN A 162 -26.85 -3.20 1.96
C GLN A 162 -25.59 -3.96 2.36
N LEU A 163 -25.04 -3.58 3.52
CA LEU A 163 -23.91 -4.23 4.16
C LEU A 163 -24.44 -5.16 5.27
N ASP A 164 -24.30 -6.47 5.09
CA ASP A 164 -24.63 -7.50 6.07
C ASP A 164 -23.50 -7.65 7.10
N LEU A 165 -23.80 -7.44 8.38
CA LEU A 165 -22.91 -7.78 9.49
C LEU A 165 -23.48 -8.95 10.31
N GLU A 166 -22.64 -9.97 10.51
CA GLU A 166 -22.92 -11.19 11.28
C GLU A 166 -24.14 -12.02 10.77
N GLY A 167 -24.48 -11.92 9.48
CA GLY A 167 -25.53 -12.75 8.87
C GLY A 167 -26.95 -12.29 9.20
N GLY A 168 -27.20 -10.98 9.11
CA GLY A 168 -28.50 -10.35 9.37
C GLY A 168 -28.70 -9.82 10.79
N LYS A 169 -27.66 -9.85 11.64
CA LYS A 169 -27.70 -9.29 13.01
C LYS A 169 -27.76 -7.76 12.99
N LEU A 170 -27.00 -7.16 12.09
CA LEU A 170 -27.05 -5.74 11.74
C LEU A 170 -26.95 -5.65 10.22
N VAL A 171 -27.89 -4.96 9.58
CA VAL A 171 -27.84 -4.68 8.13
C VAL A 171 -27.91 -3.17 7.97
N LEU A 172 -26.89 -2.59 7.34
CA LEU A 172 -26.79 -1.15 7.13
C LEU A 172 -27.07 -0.81 5.67
N THR A 173 -27.91 0.19 5.42
CA THR A 173 -27.93 0.85 4.11
C THR A 173 -26.70 1.74 3.95
N MET A 174 -26.44 2.21 2.73
CA MET A 174 -25.37 3.19 2.50
C MET A 174 -25.63 4.54 3.18
N ASP A 175 -26.90 4.94 3.36
CA ASP A 175 -27.26 6.14 4.11
C ASP A 175 -27.06 5.97 5.62
N ASP A 176 -27.34 4.78 6.18
CA ASP A 176 -27.00 4.48 7.58
C ASP A 176 -25.49 4.58 7.82
N LEU A 177 -24.69 3.96 6.94
CA LEU A 177 -23.23 3.98 7.05
C LEU A 177 -22.64 5.39 6.93
N ALA A 178 -23.29 6.28 6.17
CA ALA A 178 -22.85 7.65 5.95
C ALA A 178 -23.42 8.69 6.94
N SER A 179 -24.43 8.32 7.75
CA SER A 179 -25.14 9.25 8.64
C SER A 179 -25.07 8.90 10.12
N ASN A 180 -24.95 7.60 10.47
CA ASN A 180 -25.06 7.11 11.84
C ASN A 180 -23.68 6.96 12.54
N TYR A 181 -22.59 7.22 11.82
CA TYR A 181 -21.21 7.00 12.28
C TYR A 181 -20.34 8.23 11.98
N GLU A 182 -19.35 8.49 12.84
CA GLU A 182 -18.31 9.49 12.59
C GLU A 182 -17.30 8.96 11.55
N THR A 183 -16.76 9.85 10.71
CA THR A 183 -16.01 9.44 9.51
C THR A 183 -14.62 10.07 9.47
N ILE A 184 -13.59 9.25 9.34
CA ILE A 184 -12.24 9.73 9.05
C ILE A 184 -12.03 9.88 7.53
N ASN A 185 -11.00 10.63 7.16
CA ASN A 185 -10.56 10.84 5.79
C ASN A 185 -9.03 10.95 5.72
N ILE A 186 -8.35 9.86 5.39
CA ILE A 186 -6.88 9.78 5.43
C ILE A 186 -6.29 9.34 4.08
N ALA A 187 -5.07 9.76 3.81
CA ALA A 187 -4.32 9.34 2.62
C ALA A 187 -3.73 7.94 2.84
N VAL A 188 -4.14 6.95 2.04
CA VAL A 188 -3.62 5.58 2.10
C VAL A 188 -3.00 5.20 0.75
N ALA A 189 -1.71 4.86 0.79
CA ALA A 189 -1.01 4.24 -0.31
C ALA A 189 -1.32 2.73 -0.34
N MET A 190 -2.00 2.26 -1.38
CA MET A 190 -2.24 0.83 -1.62
C MET A 190 -1.31 0.31 -2.70
N ALA A 191 -0.75 -0.88 -2.51
CA ALA A 191 0.03 -1.61 -3.49
C ALA A 191 -0.54 -3.01 -3.75
N CYS A 192 -0.49 -3.46 -5.00
CA CYS A 192 -0.91 -4.81 -5.37
C CYS A 192 0.15 -5.85 -4.97
N ASP A 193 -0.30 -7.00 -4.48
CA ASP A 193 0.44 -8.26 -4.29
C ASP A 193 1.17 -8.73 -5.57
N GLY A 194 0.76 -8.20 -6.72
CA GLY A 194 1.38 -8.43 -8.02
C GLY A 194 2.42 -7.41 -8.44
N SER A 195 2.68 -6.34 -7.68
CA SER A 195 3.60 -5.27 -8.08
C SER A 195 5.00 -5.81 -8.42
N ARG A 196 5.60 -5.29 -9.50
CA ARG A 196 6.90 -5.71 -10.06
C ARG A 196 6.99 -7.18 -10.52
N ARG A 197 5.89 -7.95 -10.53
CA ARG A 197 5.87 -9.38 -10.93
C ARG A 197 6.43 -9.65 -12.33
N LYS A 198 6.42 -8.67 -13.25
CA LYS A 198 7.11 -8.77 -14.54
C LYS A 198 8.61 -9.06 -14.40
N GLU A 199 9.28 -8.45 -13.42
CA GLU A 199 10.72 -8.66 -13.17
C GLU A 199 11.01 -10.10 -12.74
N LEU A 200 10.20 -10.65 -11.83
CA LEU A 200 10.26 -12.07 -11.45
C LEU A 200 9.97 -12.99 -12.66
N ASN A 201 8.96 -12.66 -13.46
CA ASN A 201 8.58 -13.43 -14.65
C ASN A 201 9.67 -13.44 -15.74
N MET A 202 10.57 -12.45 -15.79
CA MET A 202 11.76 -12.46 -16.66
C MET A 202 12.84 -13.44 -16.19
N ILE A 203 12.86 -13.83 -14.91
CA ILE A 203 13.79 -14.81 -14.34
C ILE A 203 13.19 -16.22 -14.43
N ARG A 204 11.97 -16.42 -13.93
CA ARG A 204 11.20 -17.69 -14.01
C ARG A 204 9.72 -17.34 -14.09
N ARG A 205 9.07 -17.63 -15.23
CA ARG A 205 7.66 -17.33 -15.46
C ARG A 205 6.76 -17.99 -14.41
N SER A 206 6.06 -17.19 -13.63
CA SER A 206 5.03 -17.61 -12.68
C SER A 206 3.66 -17.83 -13.37
N LYS A 207 2.66 -18.24 -12.59
CA LYS A 207 1.26 -18.30 -13.05
C LYS A 207 0.63 -16.91 -13.29
N GLY A 208 1.17 -15.86 -12.67
CA GLY A 208 0.58 -14.52 -12.68
C GLY A 208 0.97 -13.69 -13.90
N PHE A 209 0.05 -12.85 -14.37
CA PHE A 209 0.31 -11.87 -15.42
C PHE A 209 1.33 -10.79 -15.00
N ASN A 210 1.84 -10.06 -15.98
CA ASN A 210 2.93 -9.09 -15.79
C ASN A 210 2.40 -7.73 -15.29
N TRP A 211 2.67 -7.38 -14.04
CA TRP A 211 2.71 -5.98 -13.60
C TRP A 211 4.13 -5.42 -13.71
N GLY A 212 4.28 -4.19 -14.17
CA GLY A 212 5.44 -3.36 -13.91
C GLY A 212 5.45 -2.83 -12.47
N ALA A 213 6.04 -1.66 -12.27
CA ALA A 213 6.10 -1.00 -10.97
C ALA A 213 4.94 0.00 -10.73
N GLY A 214 3.94 0.06 -11.62
CA GLY A 214 2.82 1.00 -11.54
C GLY A 214 1.65 0.49 -10.69
N ALA A 215 1.71 -0.74 -10.19
CA ALA A 215 0.70 -1.38 -9.35
C ALA A 215 0.64 -0.84 -7.91
N ILE A 216 0.79 0.47 -7.75
CA ILE A 216 0.76 1.23 -6.50
C ILE A 216 0.13 2.59 -6.76
N SER A 217 -0.72 3.06 -5.85
CA SER A 217 -1.36 4.38 -5.94
C SER A 217 -1.76 4.84 -4.55
N CYS A 218 -1.86 6.15 -4.34
CA CYS A 218 -2.24 6.75 -3.06
C CYS A 218 -3.43 7.67 -3.27
N ALA A 219 -4.45 7.53 -2.43
CA ALA A 219 -5.65 8.35 -2.47
C ALA A 219 -6.12 8.66 -1.05
N PHE A 220 -6.90 9.74 -0.91
CA PHE A 220 -7.68 9.95 0.31
C PHE A 220 -8.90 9.04 0.30
N TRP A 221 -9.14 8.33 1.41
CA TRP A 221 -10.27 7.43 1.60
C TRP A 221 -11.10 7.88 2.79
N LYS A 222 -12.41 8.01 2.60
CA LYS A 222 -13.35 8.50 3.60
C LYS A 222 -14.51 7.55 3.85
N GLY A 223 -14.80 7.35 5.13
CA GLY A 223 -15.88 6.53 5.68
C GLY A 223 -15.67 6.32 7.18
N PRO A 224 -16.56 5.58 7.86
CA PRO A 224 -16.39 5.26 9.27
C PRO A 224 -15.33 4.19 9.50
N LEU A 225 -14.75 4.19 10.71
CA LEU A 225 -13.90 3.11 11.19
C LEU A 225 -14.71 1.82 11.35
N LEU A 226 -14.23 0.73 10.76
CA LEU A 226 -14.85 -0.60 10.87
C LEU A 226 -14.97 -1.03 12.33
N ARG A 227 -13.97 -0.69 13.15
CA ARG A 227 -13.95 -0.88 14.61
C ARG A 227 -15.26 -0.46 15.28
N ASP A 228 -15.74 0.74 14.98
CA ASP A 228 -16.89 1.34 15.67
C ASP A 228 -18.21 0.78 15.12
N VAL A 229 -18.23 0.37 13.85
CA VAL A 229 -19.34 -0.38 13.24
C VAL A 229 -19.45 -1.80 13.83
N LEU A 230 -18.32 -2.48 14.11
CA LEU A 230 -18.30 -3.77 14.81
C LEU A 230 -18.74 -3.63 16.28
N LEU A 231 -18.29 -2.57 16.98
CA LEU A 231 -18.74 -2.27 18.34
C LEU A 231 -20.26 -2.00 18.38
N ALA A 232 -20.80 -1.25 17.41
CA ALA A 232 -22.25 -1.03 17.26
C ALA A 232 -23.02 -2.33 16.93
N ALA A 233 -22.41 -3.26 16.18
CA ALA A 233 -22.93 -4.62 16.00
C ALA A 233 -22.79 -5.51 17.25
N GLY A 234 -22.30 -4.97 18.38
CA GLY A 234 -22.11 -5.70 19.64
C GLY A 234 -20.94 -6.68 19.62
N ILE A 235 -19.99 -6.53 18.71
CA ILE A 235 -18.78 -7.36 18.61
C ILE A 235 -17.69 -6.71 19.47
N GLN A 236 -17.31 -7.38 20.55
CA GLN A 236 -16.21 -6.94 21.40
C GLN A 236 -14.86 -7.34 20.81
N GLY A 237 -13.84 -6.51 21.07
CA GLY A 237 -12.44 -6.76 20.71
C GLY A 237 -11.85 -7.99 21.40
N PRO A 238 -10.58 -8.33 21.13
CA PRO A 238 -9.92 -9.47 21.76
C PRO A 238 -9.82 -9.28 23.28
N ASP A 239 -10.29 -10.26 24.06
CA ASP A 239 -10.10 -10.32 25.51
C ASP A 239 -8.93 -11.28 25.86
N PRO A 240 -7.75 -10.78 26.28
CA PRO A 240 -6.58 -11.63 26.56
C PRO A 240 -6.73 -12.56 27.77
N LEU A 241 -7.73 -12.35 28.63
CA LEU A 241 -8.00 -13.19 29.80
C LEU A 241 -8.91 -14.38 29.45
N HIS A 242 -9.76 -14.23 28.43
CA HIS A 242 -10.78 -15.21 28.07
C HIS A 242 -10.56 -15.88 26.70
N GLU A 243 -9.90 -15.23 25.74
CA GLU A 243 -9.67 -15.77 24.40
C GLU A 243 -8.39 -16.60 24.28
N LYS A 244 -8.56 -17.90 24.07
CA LYS A 244 -7.46 -18.88 23.88
C LYS A 244 -7.05 -19.07 22.42
N ARG A 245 -7.67 -18.35 21.48
CA ARG A 245 -7.43 -18.40 20.03
C ARG A 245 -7.71 -17.02 19.41
N PRO A 246 -6.97 -16.60 18.37
CA PRO A 246 -7.28 -15.38 17.65
C PRO A 246 -8.61 -15.54 16.87
N ARG A 247 -9.50 -14.56 17.01
CA ARG A 247 -10.66 -14.38 16.13
C ARG A 247 -10.27 -13.60 14.87
N TRP A 248 -11.04 -13.77 13.81
CA TRP A 248 -10.82 -13.19 12.49
C TRP A 248 -12.04 -12.40 12.04
N VAL A 249 -11.84 -11.25 11.39
CA VAL A 249 -12.89 -10.55 10.65
C VAL A 249 -12.77 -10.93 9.18
N HIS A 250 -13.87 -11.44 8.64
CA HIS A 250 -14.01 -11.86 7.26
C HIS A 250 -14.76 -10.81 6.46
N PHE A 251 -14.48 -10.75 5.16
CA PHE A 251 -15.04 -9.79 4.22
C PHE A 251 -15.42 -10.52 2.92
N GLU A 252 -16.57 -10.20 2.34
CA GLU A 252 -17.05 -10.73 1.05
C GLU A 252 -17.60 -9.60 0.18
N GLY A 253 -17.13 -9.52 -1.07
CA GLY A 253 -17.63 -8.62 -2.10
C GLY A 253 -18.92 -9.12 -2.78
N ALA A 254 -19.62 -8.22 -3.45
CA ALA A 254 -20.77 -8.53 -4.29
C ALA A 254 -20.41 -9.04 -5.70
N ASP A 255 -19.13 -9.26 -5.99
CA ASP A 255 -18.64 -9.66 -7.31
C ASP A 255 -18.82 -11.17 -7.57
N ASP A 256 -19.49 -11.51 -8.67
CA ASP A 256 -19.76 -12.89 -9.08
C ASP A 256 -18.60 -13.40 -9.96
N LEU A 257 -17.72 -14.21 -9.38
CA LEU A 257 -16.55 -14.78 -10.04
C LEU A 257 -16.66 -16.30 -10.17
N ARG A 258 -15.99 -16.84 -11.19
CA ARG A 258 -16.06 -18.25 -11.59
C ARG A 258 -15.71 -19.25 -10.48
N GLU A 259 -14.79 -18.90 -9.58
CA GLU A 259 -14.30 -19.80 -8.53
C GLU A 259 -15.06 -19.64 -7.19
N ALA A 260 -15.42 -18.41 -6.84
CA ALA A 260 -16.21 -17.99 -5.68
C ALA A 260 -16.39 -16.45 -5.74
N LYS A 261 -17.23 -15.84 -4.90
CA LYS A 261 -17.13 -14.39 -4.65
C LYS A 261 -15.75 -14.00 -4.11
N TYR A 262 -15.33 -12.74 -4.26
CA TYR A 262 -14.07 -12.31 -3.66
C TYR A 262 -14.21 -12.16 -2.14
N ALA A 263 -13.61 -13.10 -1.39
CA ALA A 263 -13.63 -13.10 0.07
C ALA A 263 -12.24 -13.26 0.68
N THR A 264 -12.06 -12.74 1.91
CA THR A 264 -10.80 -12.81 2.65
C THR A 264 -11.01 -12.56 4.16
N SER A 265 -9.94 -12.52 4.95
CA SER A 265 -9.99 -12.11 6.37
C SER A 265 -8.69 -11.45 6.82
N ILE A 266 -8.77 -10.69 7.92
CA ILE A 266 -7.63 -10.22 8.73
C ILE A 266 -7.94 -10.45 10.22
N PRO A 267 -6.95 -10.45 11.13
CA PRO A 267 -7.18 -10.73 12.56
C PRO A 267 -8.10 -9.67 13.21
N LEU A 268 -9.05 -10.10 14.06
CA LEU A 268 -9.93 -9.18 14.78
C LEU A 268 -9.16 -8.20 15.66
N ALA A 269 -8.06 -8.64 16.27
CA ALA A 269 -7.18 -7.76 17.05
C ALA A 269 -6.68 -6.57 16.23
N TYR A 270 -6.35 -6.77 14.95
CA TYR A 270 -5.88 -5.71 14.06
C TYR A 270 -7.00 -4.69 13.72
N VAL A 271 -8.24 -5.16 13.59
CA VAL A 271 -9.41 -4.31 13.26
C VAL A 271 -9.89 -3.49 14.45
N MET A 272 -9.77 -4.04 15.67
CA MET A 272 -10.31 -3.43 16.89
C MET A 272 -9.31 -2.53 17.63
N ASP A 273 -8.06 -2.56 17.18
CA ASP A 273 -6.98 -1.65 17.56
C ASP A 273 -7.17 -0.29 16.84
N PRO A 274 -7.29 0.84 17.57
CA PRO A 274 -7.52 2.15 16.98
C PRO A 274 -6.33 2.68 16.15
N GLU A 275 -5.10 2.17 16.34
CA GLU A 275 -3.91 2.69 15.63
C GLU A 275 -3.82 2.20 14.16
N ASN A 276 -4.71 1.30 13.72
CA ASN A 276 -4.66 0.68 12.40
C ASN A 276 -5.63 1.26 11.36
N ASP A 277 -6.46 2.25 11.72
CA ASP A 277 -7.28 3.05 10.78
C ASP A 277 -8.05 2.23 9.72
N VAL A 278 -8.69 1.12 10.11
CA VAL A 278 -9.42 0.24 9.17
C VAL A 278 -10.77 0.86 8.79
N ILE A 279 -10.96 1.25 7.53
CA ILE A 279 -12.07 2.08 7.06
C ILE A 279 -13.07 1.30 6.21
N LEU A 280 -14.37 1.55 6.41
CA LEU A 280 -15.43 1.24 5.44
C LEU A 280 -15.64 2.43 4.49
N ALA A 281 -14.68 2.61 3.57
CA ALA A 281 -14.63 3.78 2.71
C ALA A 281 -15.73 3.75 1.63
N TYR A 282 -16.40 4.90 1.45
CA TYR A 282 -17.41 5.15 0.40
C TYR A 282 -17.11 6.43 -0.42
N GLU A 283 -16.09 7.19 -0.02
CA GLU A 283 -15.52 8.31 -0.76
C GLU A 283 -14.02 8.09 -1.03
N MET A 284 -13.56 8.53 -2.19
CA MET A 284 -12.18 8.45 -2.68
C MET A 284 -11.82 9.80 -3.33
N ASN A 285 -10.85 10.52 -2.78
CA ASN A 285 -10.43 11.87 -3.23
C ASN A 285 -11.62 12.86 -3.38
N ASN A 286 -12.39 13.07 -2.30
CA ASN A 286 -13.58 13.96 -2.22
C ASN A 286 -14.78 13.60 -3.14
N VAL A 287 -14.78 12.47 -3.85
CA VAL A 287 -15.95 12.00 -4.63
C VAL A 287 -16.38 10.60 -4.17
N ARG A 288 -17.63 10.20 -4.46
CA ARG A 288 -18.06 8.80 -4.28
C ARG A 288 -17.12 7.86 -5.05
N LEU A 289 -16.92 6.64 -4.53
CA LEU A 289 -16.05 5.64 -5.16
C LEU A 289 -16.38 5.49 -6.66
N PRO A 290 -15.38 5.46 -7.56
CA PRO A 290 -15.58 4.95 -8.91
C PRO A 290 -15.93 3.45 -8.91
N PRO A 291 -16.68 2.93 -9.90
CA PRO A 291 -17.08 1.52 -9.94
C PRO A 291 -15.92 0.52 -9.83
N ASP A 292 -14.84 0.72 -10.61
CA ASP A 292 -13.62 -0.10 -10.53
C ASP A 292 -12.94 -0.08 -9.15
N HIS A 293 -13.15 0.97 -8.36
CA HIS A 293 -12.54 1.14 -7.04
C HIS A 293 -13.46 0.74 -5.88
N GLY A 294 -14.67 0.23 -6.17
CA GLY A 294 -15.49 -0.49 -5.19
C GLY A 294 -16.85 0.11 -4.84
N TYR A 295 -17.45 0.96 -5.67
CA TYR A 295 -18.75 1.60 -5.42
C TYR A 295 -19.86 0.59 -5.01
N PRO A 296 -20.71 0.89 -4.01
CA PRO A 296 -20.74 2.11 -3.20
C PRO A 296 -19.81 2.09 -1.96
N VAL A 297 -19.32 0.92 -1.53
CA VAL A 297 -18.48 0.76 -0.32
C VAL A 297 -17.39 -0.29 -0.50
N ARG A 298 -16.21 -0.01 0.07
CA ARG A 298 -15.09 -0.95 0.15
C ARG A 298 -14.49 -0.98 1.55
N LEU A 299 -13.70 -2.02 1.82
CA LEU A 299 -12.71 -2.00 2.88
C LEU A 299 -11.43 -1.28 2.40
N ILE A 300 -10.86 -0.47 3.28
CA ILE A 300 -9.48 0.03 3.22
C ILE A 300 -8.76 -0.42 4.50
N VAL A 301 -7.58 -0.99 4.34
CA VAL A 301 -6.72 -1.46 5.43
C VAL A 301 -5.33 -0.83 5.21
N PRO A 302 -4.96 0.23 5.96
CA PRO A 302 -3.63 0.82 5.92
C PRO A 302 -2.51 -0.20 6.15
N GLY A 303 -1.35 0.00 5.52
CA GLY A 303 -0.19 -0.90 5.61
C GLY A 303 -0.34 -2.28 4.97
N TYR A 304 -1.57 -2.72 4.63
CA TYR A 304 -1.85 -4.03 4.05
C TYR A 304 -1.77 -4.04 2.52
N VAL A 305 -1.56 -5.24 1.97
CA VAL A 305 -1.62 -5.51 0.54
C VAL A 305 -3.03 -5.30 -0.03
N GLY A 306 -3.12 -4.81 -1.27
CA GLY A 306 -4.39 -4.52 -1.94
C GLY A 306 -5.34 -5.71 -2.00
N GLY A 307 -4.82 -6.95 -2.06
CA GLY A 307 -5.56 -8.20 -1.94
C GLY A 307 -6.24 -8.47 -0.58
N ARG A 308 -6.22 -7.52 0.35
CA ARG A 308 -7.05 -7.53 1.58
C ARG A 308 -8.07 -6.39 1.64
N CYS A 309 -7.94 -5.34 0.82
CA CYS A 309 -8.86 -4.21 0.75
C CYS A 309 -10.08 -4.52 -0.16
N VAL A 310 -10.97 -5.42 0.29
CA VAL A 310 -12.14 -5.93 -0.47
C VAL A 310 -13.02 -4.78 -1.00
N LYS A 311 -13.40 -4.88 -2.29
CA LYS A 311 -14.27 -3.92 -3.00
C LYS A 311 -15.72 -4.42 -3.02
N TRP A 312 -16.66 -3.50 -3.31
CA TRP A 312 -18.07 -3.84 -3.49
C TRP A 312 -18.64 -4.58 -2.27
N LEU A 313 -18.22 -4.14 -1.08
CA LEU A 313 -18.30 -4.93 0.15
C LEU A 313 -19.75 -5.18 0.53
N GLN A 314 -20.13 -6.45 0.61
CA GLN A 314 -21.51 -6.88 0.85
C GLN A 314 -21.69 -7.51 2.22
N ARG A 315 -20.67 -8.22 2.73
CA ARG A 315 -20.79 -8.96 4.00
C ARG A 315 -19.53 -8.88 4.86
N ILE A 316 -19.73 -8.82 6.18
CA ILE A 316 -18.70 -8.84 7.22
C ILE A 316 -19.15 -9.82 8.31
N TRP A 317 -18.26 -10.71 8.77
CA TRP A 317 -18.55 -11.58 9.91
C TRP A 317 -17.28 -11.97 10.66
N VAL A 318 -17.43 -12.41 11.91
CA VAL A 318 -16.34 -12.86 12.78
C VAL A 318 -16.35 -14.39 12.93
N SER A 319 -15.18 -15.02 12.95
CA SER A 319 -15.07 -16.46 13.25
C SER A 319 -13.81 -16.83 14.07
N ASP A 320 -13.73 -18.07 14.54
CA ASP A 320 -12.57 -18.64 15.27
C ASP A 320 -11.46 -19.16 14.34
N LYS A 321 -11.56 -18.92 13.03
CA LYS A 321 -10.66 -19.45 11.97
C LYS A 321 -10.34 -18.40 10.91
N GLU A 322 -9.18 -18.53 10.28
CA GLU A 322 -8.85 -17.79 9.04
C GLU A 322 -9.81 -18.19 7.91
N ASN A 323 -10.05 -17.30 6.95
CA ASN A 323 -10.94 -17.51 5.81
C ASN A 323 -10.41 -18.63 4.87
N ASP A 324 -11.25 -19.59 4.52
CA ASP A 324 -10.90 -20.76 3.67
C ASP A 324 -11.37 -20.63 2.20
N SER A 325 -11.87 -19.46 1.80
CA SER A 325 -12.31 -19.18 0.43
C SER A 325 -11.18 -19.23 -0.60
N HIS A 326 -11.56 -19.38 -1.87
CA HIS A 326 -10.61 -19.60 -2.97
C HIS A 326 -9.50 -18.54 -3.04
N PHE A 327 -9.85 -17.25 -3.01
CA PHE A 327 -8.89 -16.16 -3.17
C PHE A 327 -8.07 -15.86 -1.90
N HIS A 328 -8.52 -16.33 -0.73
CA HIS A 328 -7.72 -16.25 0.48
C HIS A 328 -6.63 -17.34 0.53
N ILE A 329 -6.92 -18.54 0.03
CA ILE A 329 -6.03 -19.71 0.07
C ILE A 329 -5.12 -19.81 -1.16
N TRP A 330 -5.62 -19.50 -2.37
CA TRP A 330 -4.93 -19.79 -3.65
C TRP A 330 -4.41 -18.57 -4.41
N ASP A 331 -4.75 -17.35 -4.00
CA ASP A 331 -4.16 -16.09 -4.49
C ASP A 331 -3.44 -15.36 -3.32
N ASN A 332 -2.64 -14.34 -3.63
CA ASN A 332 -2.07 -13.42 -2.64
C ASN A 332 -1.29 -14.11 -1.47
N ARG A 333 -0.53 -15.18 -1.78
CA ARG A 333 0.40 -15.85 -0.84
C ARG A 333 1.79 -15.99 -1.47
N VAL A 334 2.84 -15.66 -0.72
CA VAL A 334 4.24 -15.89 -1.11
C VAL A 334 4.64 -17.29 -0.67
N LEU A 335 4.76 -18.20 -1.62
CA LEU A 335 5.18 -19.59 -1.36
C LEU A 335 6.71 -19.70 -1.32
N PRO A 336 7.28 -20.64 -0.54
CA PRO A 336 8.70 -20.98 -0.62
C PRO A 336 9.13 -21.33 -2.05
N LYS A 337 10.38 -21.03 -2.40
CA LYS A 337 10.97 -21.45 -3.67
C LYS A 337 11.00 -22.98 -3.73
N ILE A 338 10.18 -23.56 -4.60
CA ILE A 338 10.32 -24.96 -5.01
C ILE A 338 11.56 -25.05 -5.91
N GLU A 339 12.49 -25.92 -5.52
CA GLU A 339 13.76 -26.16 -6.22
C GLU A 339 13.53 -26.74 -7.63
#